data_AF-A0A6I6DIT3-F1
#
_entry.id   AF-A0A6I6DIT3-F1
#
_cell.length_a   1.000
_cell.length_b   1.000
_cell.length_c   1.000
_cell.angle_alpha   90.00
_cell.angle_beta   90.00
_cell.angle_gamma   90.00
#
_symmetry.space_group_name_H-M   'P 1'
#
loop_
_entity.id
_entity.type
_entity.pdbx_description
1 polymer ?
#
loop_
_entity_poly.entity_id
_entity_poly.type
_entity_poly.pdbx_seq_one_letter_code
_entity_poly.pdbx_strand_id
1 'polypeptide(L)'
;MEEVKKQFDQLSDQDKKEFIKSISPEMAKICQENPNEMMQAFMPVCMDMMPQMMNMGMQMMQDSKMDMSKMMSMMMNMNNKTGDTK
;
A
#
# COMPACT_ATOMS: atom_id res chain seq x y z
N MET A 1 18.45 -10.64 -17.86
CA MET A 1 17.60 -9.55 -17.33
C MET A 1 17.55 -8.32 -18.22
N GLU A 2 18.67 -7.84 -18.76
CA GLU A 2 18.65 -6.65 -19.62
C GLU A 2 17.74 -6.79 -20.85
N GLU A 3 17.73 -7.96 -21.47
CA GLU A 3 16.84 -8.23 -22.61
C GLU A 3 15.35 -8.17 -22.23
N VAL A 4 14.97 -8.78 -21.11
CA VAL A 4 13.59 -8.74 -20.59
C VAL A 4 13.18 -7.31 -20.27
N LYS A 5 14.08 -6.52 -19.66
CA LYS A 5 13.84 -5.10 -19.39
C LYS A 5 13.63 -4.32 -20.68
N LYS A 6 14.49 -4.53 -21.69
CA LYS A 6 14.39 -3.86 -22.99
C LYS A 6 13.05 -4.17 -23.69
N GLN A 7 12.61 -5.43 -23.64
CA GLN A 7 11.32 -5.82 -24.20
C GLN A 7 10.16 -5.15 -23.46
N PHE A 8 10.20 -5.12 -22.12
CA PHE A 8 9.19 -4.42 -21.32
C PHE A 8 9.17 -2.91 -21.59
N ASP A 9 10.34 -2.26 -21.71
CA ASP A 9 10.44 -0.82 -21.96
C ASP A 9 9.83 -0.40 -23.31
N GLN A 10 9.88 -1.28 -24.31
CA GLN A 10 9.31 -1.09 -25.64
C GLN A 10 7.79 -1.26 -25.71
N LEU A 11 7.16 -1.82 -24.68
CA LEU A 11 5.71 -1.97 -24.62
C LEU A 11 5.00 -0.61 -24.48
N SER A 12 3.78 -0.53 -25.01
CA SER A 12 2.88 0.59 -24.73
C SER A 12 2.47 0.58 -23.25
N ASP A 13 2.03 1.71 -22.72
CA ASP A 13 1.56 1.78 -21.32
C ASP A 13 0.38 0.84 -21.06
N GLN A 14 -0.45 0.57 -22.06
CA GLN A 14 -1.56 -0.38 -21.96
C GLN A 14 -1.03 -1.80 -21.84
N ASP A 15 -0.08 -2.19 -22.69
CA ASP A 15 0.52 -3.52 -22.67
C ASP A 15 1.34 -3.74 -21.39
N LYS A 16 2.01 -2.70 -20.87
CA LYS A 16 2.69 -2.75 -19.57
C LYS A 16 1.72 -3.07 -18.44
N LYS A 17 0.53 -2.45 -18.44
CA LYS A 17 -0.51 -2.72 -17.45
C LYS A 17 -1.05 -4.15 -17.57
N GLU A 18 -1.31 -4.63 -18.78
CA GLU A 18 -1.78 -5.99 -19.02
C GLU A 18 -0.74 -7.04 -18.62
N PHE A 19 0.54 -6.79 -18.93
CA PHE A 19 1.65 -7.63 -18.52
C PHE A 19 1.79 -7.68 -17.00
N ILE A 20 1.79 -6.54 -16.31
CA ILE A 20 1.84 -6.52 -14.84
C ILE A 20 0.67 -7.30 -14.23
N LYS A 21 -0.54 -7.14 -14.80
CA LYS A 21 -1.72 -7.87 -14.35
C LYS A 21 -1.57 -9.38 -14.54
N SER A 22 -1.01 -9.84 -15.66
CA SER A 22 -0.83 -11.27 -15.95
C SER A 22 0.20 -11.94 -15.04
N ILE A 23 1.28 -11.23 -14.67
CA ILE A 23 2.32 -11.76 -13.76
C ILE A 23 2.00 -11.56 -12.28
N SER A 24 0.99 -10.74 -11.95
CA SER A 24 0.64 -10.41 -10.56
C SER A 24 0.40 -11.63 -9.65
N PRO A 25 -0.22 -12.75 -10.09
CA PRO A 25 -0.40 -13.92 -9.23
C PRO A 25 0.92 -14.59 -8.87
N GLU A 26 1.90 -14.59 -9.77
CA GLU A 26 3.24 -15.13 -9.48
C GLU A 26 4.04 -14.18 -8.60
N MET A 27 3.98 -12.87 -8.84
CA MET A 27 4.57 -11.88 -7.95
C MET A 27 4.06 -12.05 -6.52
N ALA A 28 2.76 -12.29 -6.34
CA ALA A 28 2.17 -12.53 -5.01
C ALA A 28 2.76 -13.78 -4.32
N LYS A 29 2.97 -14.87 -5.06
CA LYS A 29 3.61 -16.08 -4.52
C LYS A 29 5.04 -15.81 -4.08
N ILE A 30 5.83 -15.14 -4.92
CA ILE A 30 7.23 -14.79 -4.61
C ILE A 30 7.30 -13.90 -3.36
N CYS A 31 6.40 -12.92 -3.24
CA CYS A 31 6.28 -12.08 -2.06
C CYS A 31 5.95 -12.87 -0.78
N GLN A 32 5.13 -13.92 -0.88
CA GLN A 32 4.79 -14.78 0.26
C GLN A 32 5.96 -15.68 0.68
N GLU A 33 6.78 -16.12 -0.27
CA GLU A 33 7.95 -16.95 0.01
C GLU A 33 9.06 -16.14 0.71
N ASN A 34 9.28 -14.88 0.30
CA ASN A 34 10.35 -14.04 0.83
C ASN A 34 9.87 -12.62 1.21
N PRO A 35 8.97 -12.50 2.21
CA PRO A 35 8.29 -11.23 2.50
C PRO A 35 9.23 -10.13 2.97
N ASN A 36 10.29 -10.46 3.72
CA ASN A 36 11.23 -9.47 4.24
C ASN A 36 12.11 -8.88 3.13
N GLU A 37 12.64 -9.72 2.24
CA GLU A 37 13.48 -9.29 1.12
C GLU A 37 12.65 -8.48 0.12
N MET A 38 11.45 -8.96 -0.21
CA MET A 38 10.54 -8.25 -1.10
C MET A 38 10.10 -6.92 -0.49
N MET A 39 9.77 -6.87 0.81
CA MET A 39 9.51 -5.59 1.47
C MET A 39 10.72 -4.64 1.38
N GLN A 40 11.95 -5.09 1.61
CA GLN A 40 13.13 -4.22 1.48
C GLN A 40 13.33 -3.69 0.06
N ALA A 41 13.06 -4.51 -0.96
CA ALA A 41 13.17 -4.11 -2.36
C ALA A 41 12.05 -3.14 -2.79
N PHE A 42 10.82 -3.36 -2.34
CA PHE A 42 9.66 -2.54 -2.72
C PHE A 42 9.45 -1.31 -1.83
N MET A 43 9.92 -1.32 -0.57
CA MET A 43 9.71 -0.24 0.39
C MET A 43 10.20 1.12 -0.12
N PRO A 44 11.38 1.26 -0.77
CA PRO A 44 11.80 2.55 -1.35
C PRO A 44 10.83 3.04 -2.43
N VAL A 45 10.36 2.14 -3.30
CA VAL A 45 9.39 2.48 -4.35
C VAL A 45 8.05 2.90 -3.74
N CYS A 46 7.60 2.17 -2.71
CA CYS A 46 6.39 2.53 -1.97
C CYS A 46 6.53 3.86 -1.23
N MET A 47 7.70 4.16 -0.66
CA MET A 47 8.00 5.44 0.00
C MET A 47 7.99 6.60 -1.00
N ASP A 48 8.53 6.42 -2.20
CA ASP A 48 8.49 7.42 -3.26
C ASP A 48 7.06 7.65 -3.78
N MET A 49 6.21 6.63 -3.77
CA MET A 49 4.78 6.73 -4.10
C MET A 49 3.93 7.22 -2.91
N MET A 50 4.45 7.17 -1.68
CA MET A 50 3.72 7.50 -0.46
C MET A 50 3.18 8.94 -0.44
N PRO A 51 3.89 9.99 -0.93
CA PRO A 51 3.34 11.34 -1.03
C PRO A 51 2.10 11.41 -1.92
N GLN A 52 2.09 10.65 -3.02
CA GLN A 52 0.96 10.60 -3.95
C GLN A 52 -0.21 9.83 -3.34
N MET A 53 0.06 8.70 -2.67
CA MET A 53 -0.97 7.93 -1.96
C MET A 53 -1.52 8.67 -0.73
N MET A 54 -0.69 9.38 0.03
CA MET A 54 -1.10 10.22 1.17
C MET A 54 -2.02 11.35 0.71
N ASN A 55 -1.71 12.00 -0.41
CA ASN A 55 -2.59 13.02 -0.99
C ASN A 55 -3.94 12.41 -1.40
N MET A 56 -3.95 11.25 -2.05
CA MET A 56 -5.18 10.56 -2.43
C MET A 56 -5.99 10.07 -1.21
N GLY A 57 -5.30 9.57 -0.17
CA GLY A 57 -5.90 9.14 1.09
C GLY A 57 -6.47 10.29 1.90
N MET A 58 -5.79 11.45 1.96
CA MET A 58 -6.33 12.66 2.56
C MET A 58 -7.54 13.20 1.79
N GLN A 59 -7.51 13.15 0.45
CA GLN A 59 -8.63 13.57 -0.38
C GLN A 59 -9.85 12.66 -0.17
N MET A 60 -9.65 11.34 -0.10
CA MET A 60 -10.72 10.40 0.26
C MET A 60 -11.19 10.55 1.71
N MET A 61 -10.31 10.89 2.66
CA MET A 61 -10.72 11.18 4.04
C MET A 61 -11.45 12.52 4.18
N GLN A 62 -11.22 13.49 3.29
CA GLN A 62 -12.01 14.73 3.23
C GLN A 62 -13.39 14.49 2.60
N ASP A 63 -13.46 13.65 1.57
CA ASP A 63 -14.73 13.28 0.91
C ASP A 63 -15.56 12.29 1.74
N SER A 64 -14.90 11.38 2.46
CA SER A 64 -15.56 10.58 3.48
C SER A 64 -15.80 11.49 4.69
N LYS A 65 -17.06 11.82 4.97
CA LYS A 65 -17.48 12.46 6.23
C LYS A 65 -17.29 11.50 7.42
N MET A 66 -16.14 10.83 7.53
CA MET A 66 -15.83 9.98 8.66
C MET A 66 -15.50 10.92 9.81
N ASP A 67 -16.54 11.16 10.61
CA ASP A 67 -16.53 12.08 11.74
C ASP A 67 -15.40 11.72 12.71
N MET A 68 -14.33 12.53 12.67
CA MET A 68 -13.16 12.42 13.55
C MET A 68 -13.56 12.37 15.03
N SER A 69 -14.75 12.87 15.42
CA SER A 69 -15.25 12.76 16.79
C SER A 69 -15.53 11.32 17.22
N LYS A 70 -15.93 10.42 16.30
CA LYS A 70 -16.11 8.99 16.59
C LYS A 70 -14.78 8.27 16.79
N MET A 71 -13.75 8.67 16.06
CA MET A 71 -12.41 8.11 16.21
C MET A 71 -11.78 8.56 17.53
N MET A 72 -11.90 9.84 17.88
CA MET A 72 -11.41 10.35 19.18
C MET A 72 -12.17 9.75 20.37
N SER A 73 -13.50 9.56 20.28
CA SER A 73 -14.27 8.93 21.36
C SER A 73 -13.93 7.46 21.56
N MET A 74 -13.60 6.70 20.50
CA MET A 74 -13.07 5.34 20.64
C MET A 74 -11.69 5.31 21.32
N MET A 75 -10.80 6.24 21.00
CA MET A 75 -9.49 6.34 21.65
C MET A 75 -9.59 6.71 23.14
N MET A 76 -10.44 7.67 23.48
CA MET A 76 -10.74 8.04 24.87
C MET A 76 -11.32 6.86 25.66
N ASN A 77 -12.23 6.09 25.06
CA ASN A 77 -12.84 4.94 25.71
C ASN A 77 -11.88 3.74 25.88
N MET A 78 -10.81 3.65 25.10
CA MET A 78 -9.75 2.65 25.33
C MET A 78 -8.83 3.05 26.49
N ASN A 79 -8.50 4.34 26.66
CA ASN A 79 -7.69 4.82 27.78
C ASN A 79 -8.40 4.75 29.14
N ASN A 80 -9.73 4.75 29.17
CA ASN A 80 -10.50 4.61 30.41
C ASN A 80 -10.73 3.15 30.85
N LYS A 81 -10.44 2.14 30.01
CA LYS A 81 -10.66 0.72 30.36
C LYS A 81 -9.47 0.04 31.04
N THR A 82 -8.31 0.68 31.13
CA THR A 82 -7.13 0.18 31.86
C THR A 82 -7.07 0.63 33.33
N GLY A 83 -8.10 1.34 33.82
CA GLY A 83 -8.14 1.91 35.17
C GLY A 83 -8.88 1.12 36.25
N ASP A 84 -9.67 0.09 35.91
CA ASP A 84 -10.39 -0.74 36.90
C ASP A 84 -9.79 -2.15 36.95
N THR A 85 -8.62 -2.25 37.57
CA THR A 85 -8.20 -3.49 38.22
C THR A 85 -7.75 -3.15 39.62
N LYS A 86 -8.71 -3.14 40.56
CA LYS A 86 -8.48 -3.40 41.98
C LYS A 86 -9.71 -4.02 42.60
#